data_AF-A0A523XQR6-F1
#
_entry.id   AF-A0A523XQR6-F1
#
_cell.length_a   1.000
_cell.length_b   1.000
_cell.length_c   1.000
_cell.angle_alpha   90.00
_cell.angle_beta   90.00
_cell.angle_gamma   90.00
#
_symmetry.space_group_name_H-M   'P 1'
#
loop_
_entity.id
_entity.type
_entity.pdbx_description
1 polymer ?
#
loop_
_entity_poly.entity_id
_entity_poly.type
_entity_poly.pdbx_seq_one_letter_code
_entity_poly.pdbx_strand_id
1 'polypeptide(L)' 'MMIVQSKVREYVKELGDYKVGGDLLKALDEKVAKLVKLAAGRAKANGRKTVSARDL' A
#
# COMPACT_ATOMS: atom_id res chain seq x y z
N MET A 1 -0.92 -1.45 10.53
CA MET A 1 -0.41 -2.23 9.39
C MET A 1 -1.55 -2.41 8.38
N MET A 2 -1.43 -1.80 7.20
CA MET A 2 -2.38 -1.83 6.08
C MET A 2 -2.19 -3.04 5.16
N ILE A 3 -1.02 -3.68 5.20
CA ILE A 3 -0.70 -4.85 4.37
C ILE A 3 -0.79 -6.15 5.17
N VAL A 4 -1.12 -7.25 4.48
CA VAL A 4 -1.08 -8.60 5.05
C VAL A 4 0.28 -9.22 4.72
N GLN A 5 1.12 -9.44 5.74
CA GLN A 5 2.51 -9.89 5.53
C GLN A 5 2.60 -11.23 4.83
N SER A 6 1.69 -12.17 5.11
CA SER A 6 1.68 -13.48 4.46
C SER A 6 1.51 -13.33 2.95
N LYS A 7 0.52 -12.54 2.51
CA LYS A 7 0.29 -12.28 1.08
C LYS A 7 1.47 -11.61 0.40
N VAL A 8 2.14 -10.67 1.07
CA VAL A 8 3.34 -10.03 0.51
C VAL A 8 4.47 -11.04 0.36
N ARG A 9 4.66 -11.93 1.35
CA ARG A 9 5.68 -12.98 1.27
C ARG A 9 5.38 -14.03 0.21
N GLU A 10 4.11 -14.42 0.06
CA GLU A 10 3.66 -15.31 -1.00
C GLU A 10 3.92 -14.69 -2.37
N TYR A 11 3.48 -13.45 -2.58
CA TYR A 11 3.68 -12.74 -3.84
C TYR A 11 5.16 -12.57 -4.20
N VAL A 12 6.02 -12.25 -3.23
CA VAL A 12 7.48 -12.15 -3.47
C VAL A 12 8.09 -13.48 -3.92
N LYS A 13 7.60 -14.61 -3.39
CA LYS A 13 8.03 -15.94 -3.85
C LYS A 13 7.51 -16.29 -5.23
N GLU A 14 6.31 -15.82 -5.60
CA GLU A 14 5.77 -16.00 -6.95
C GLU A 14 6.59 -15.24 -8.01
N LEU A 15 7.22 -14.12 -7.62
CA LEU A 15 8.08 -13.34 -8.52
C LEU A 15 9.44 -14.03 -8.80
N GLY A 16 9.83 -15.04 -8.02
CA GLY A 16 11.09 -15.77 -8.17
C GLY A 16 11.70 -16.21 -6.84
N ASP A 17 12.96 -16.63 -6.85
CA ASP A 17 13.68 -17.07 -5.66
C ASP A 17 14.17 -15.88 -4.80
N TYR A 18 13.22 -15.08 -4.31
CA TYR A 18 13.48 -13.90 -3.48
C TYR A 18 13.18 -14.17 -2.01
N LYS A 19 14.04 -13.64 -1.13
CA LYS A 19 13.80 -13.61 0.31
C LYS A 19 13.25 -12.24 0.72
N VAL A 20 12.31 -12.25 1.66
CA VAL A 20 11.71 -11.02 2.18
C VAL A 20 12.54 -10.49 3.34
N GLY A 21 13.14 -9.31 3.16
CA GLY A 21 13.78 -8.56 4.24
C GLY A 21 12.76 -8.12 5.30
N GLY A 22 13.17 -8.11 6.57
CA GLY A 22 12.29 -7.72 7.69
C GLY A 22 11.85 -6.25 7.63
N ASP A 23 12.69 -5.40 7.06
CA ASP A 23 12.47 -3.97 6.82
C ASP A 23 11.52 -3.68 5.64
N LEU A 24 11.47 -4.57 4.64
CA LEU A 24 10.58 -4.44 3.47
C LEU A 24 9.11 -4.26 3.89
N LEU A 25 8.66 -5.08 4.84
CA LEU A 25 7.26 -5.08 5.29
C LEU A 25 6.89 -3.75 5.94
N LYS A 26 7.81 -3.17 6.73
CA LYS A 26 7.61 -1.87 7.36
C LYS A 26 7.59 -0.74 6.33
N ALA A 27 8.56 -0.74 5.41
CA ALA A 27 8.65 0.26 4.36
C ALA A 27 7.43 0.23 3.42
N LEU A 28 6.95 -0.96 3.08
CA LEU A 28 5.75 -1.13 2.25
C LEU A 28 4.50 -0.65 2.96
N ASP A 29 4.35 -0.94 4.26
CA ASP A 29 3.24 -0.46 5.09
C ASP A 29 3.15 1.07 5.09
N GLU A 30 4.28 1.74 5.35
CA GLU A 30 4.37 3.19 5.33
C GLU A 30 4.06 3.78 3.95
N LYS A 31 4.51 3.11 2.87
CA LYS A 31 4.25 3.57 1.50
C LYS A 31 2.77 3.47 1.14
N VAL A 32 2.11 2.37 1.48
CA VAL A 32 0.66 2.20 1.28
C VAL A 32 -0.13 3.24 2.08
N ALA A 33 0.24 3.46 3.34
CA ALA A 33 -0.40 4.49 4.17
C ALA A 33 -0.29 5.90 3.58
N LYS A 34 0.89 6.25 3.04
CA LYS A 34 1.10 7.53 2.35
C LYS A 34 0.23 7.65 1.10
N LEU A 35 0.14 6.61 0.28
CA LEU A 35 -0.71 6.60 -0.92
C LEU A 35 -2.18 6.82 -0.57
N VAL A 36 -2.71 6.10 0.42
CA VAL A 36 -4.10 6.27 0.87
C VAL A 36 -4.35 7.67 1.43
N LYS A 37 -3.39 8.24 2.18
CA LYS A 37 -3.50 9.61 2.70
C LYS A 37 -3.53 10.66 1.58
N LEU A 38 -2.70 10.50 0.55
CA LEU A 38 -2.72 11.37 -0.62
C LEU A 38 -4.04 11.26 -1.38
N ALA A 39 -4.54 10.03 -1.55
CA ALA A 39 -5.81 9.79 -2.20
C ALA A 39 -7.00 10.42 -1.45
N ALA A 40 -7.03 10.30 -0.13
CA ALA A 40 -8.02 10.98 0.69
C ALA A 40 -7.92 12.51 0.56
N GLY A 41 -6.69 13.05 0.47
CA GLY A 41 -6.45 14.47 0.21
C GLY A 41 -7.01 14.94 -1.13
N ARG A 42 -6.77 14.19 -2.21
CA ARG A 42 -7.31 14.47 -3.55
C ARG A 42 -8.83 14.36 -3.57
N ALA A 43 -9.41 13.34 -2.94
CA ALA A 43 -10.86 13.19 -2.84
C ALA A 43 -11.49 14.41 -2.14
N LYS A 44 -10.92 14.82 -1.00
CA LYS A 44 -11.36 16.00 -0.24
C LYS A 44 -11.21 17.29 -1.05
N ALA A 45 -10.09 17.48 -1.75
CA ALA A 45 -9.85 18.66 -2.59
C ALA A 45 -10.87 18.77 -3.73
N ASN A 46 -11.35 17.63 -4.23
CA ASN A 46 -12.40 17.56 -5.24
C ASN A 46 -13.83 17.56 -4.65
N GLY A 47 -14.00 17.89 -3.37
CA GLY A 47 -15.31 17.94 -2.71
C GLY A 47 -15.98 16.58 -2.49
N ARG A 48 -15.24 15.48 -2.66
CA ARG A 48 -15.76 14.11 -2.55
C ARG A 48 -15.50 13.54 -1.16
N LYS A 49 -16.48 12.80 -0.63
CA LYS A 49 -16.35 12.02 0.62
C LYS A 49 -15.86 10.60 0.40
N THR A 50 -15.95 10.10 -0.84
CA THR A 50 -15.53 8.76 -1.21
C THR A 50 -14.18 8.81 -1.91
N VAL A 51 -13.18 8.12 -1.34
CA VAL A 51 -11.89 7.88 -2.00
C VAL A 51 -12.09 6.81 -3.06
N SER A 52 -11.76 7.12 -4.31
CA SER A 52 -11.97 6.23 -5.46
C SER A 52 -10.66 5.99 -6.21
N ALA A 53 -10.65 5.05 -7.16
CA ALA A 53 -9.43 4.67 -7.88
C ALA A 53 -8.71 5.85 -8.57
N ARG A 54 -9.45 6.86 -9.04
CA ARG A 54 -8.92 8.11 -9.60
C ARG A 54 -8.20 9.02 -8.59
N ASP A 55 -8.37 8.75 -7.29
CA ASP A 55 -7.71 9.50 -6.24
C ASP A 55 -6.41 8.85 -5.80
N LEU A 56 -6.25 7.54 -6.03
CA LEU A 56 -5.02 6.80 -5.73
C LEU A 56 -3.87 7.32 -6.61
#